data_AF-A0A7L4NAQ2-F1
#
_entry.id   AF-A0A7L4NAQ2-F1
#
_cell.length_a   1.000
_cell.length_b   1.000
_cell.length_c   1.000
_cell.angle_alpha   90.00
_cell.angle_beta   90.00
_cell.angle_gamma   90.00
#
_symmetry.space_group_name_H-M   'P 1'
#
loop_
_entity.id
_entity.type
_entity.pdbx_description
1 polymer ?
#
loop_
_entity_poly.entity_id
_entity_poly.type
_entity_poly.pdbx_seq_one_letter_code
_entity_poly.pdbx_strand_id
1 'polypeptide(L)'
;TFLENGCATLNKLKDLCNEGKEHPSMLLQFYTQAVLDITYFEENQLVDEDFPEESSLQKVKELICILSEPEDLVRECNISEEPVDILGVELLECLHWRKGALFYMYCHTAKERNEWLRENIAVFKKCLNDGVHYLMKMLSFRCPLQLNEDVSLQDKTTARLLSEG
;
A
#
# COMPACT_ATOMS: atom_id res chain seq x y z
N THR A 1 -6.86 18.03 9.27
CA THR A 1 -5.79 16.99 9.25
C THR A 1 -6.26 15.82 8.39
N PHE A 2 -5.37 14.89 7.99
CA PHE A 2 -5.76 13.76 7.13
C PHE A 2 -6.91 12.93 7.73
N LEU A 3 -6.88 12.69 9.04
CA LEU A 3 -7.97 12.01 9.75
C LEU A 3 -9.32 12.76 9.63
N GLU A 4 -9.33 14.08 9.78
CA GLU A 4 -10.54 14.90 9.60
C GLU A 4 -11.07 14.81 8.16
N ASN A 5 -10.19 14.83 7.16
CA ASN A 5 -10.55 14.72 5.75
C ASN A 5 -11.14 13.34 5.44
N GLY A 6 -10.52 12.26 5.95
CA GLY A 6 -11.02 10.90 5.81
C GLY A 6 -12.39 10.72 6.45
N CYS A 7 -12.58 11.22 7.68
CA CYS A 7 -13.87 11.22 8.39
C CYS A 7 -14.94 12.03 7.63
N ALA A 8 -14.60 13.21 7.12
CA ALA A 8 -15.53 14.01 6.32
C ALA A 8 -15.94 13.29 5.03
N THR A 9 -14.99 12.61 4.37
CA THR A 9 -15.25 11.82 3.16
C THR A 9 -16.18 10.65 3.46
N LEU A 10 -15.97 9.91 4.57
CA LEU A 10 -16.88 8.82 4.98
C LEU A 10 -18.30 9.31 5.28
N ASN A 11 -18.44 10.46 5.95
CA ASN A 11 -19.76 11.04 6.21
C ASN A 11 -20.48 11.40 4.91
N LYS A 12 -19.76 12.04 3.97
CA LYS A 12 -20.30 12.33 2.64
C LYS A 12 -20.70 11.04 1.90
N LEU A 13 -19.89 10.00 1.99
CA LEU A 13 -20.15 8.69 1.38
C LEU A 13 -21.43 8.06 1.94
N LYS A 14 -21.61 8.12 3.25
CA LYS A 14 -22.82 7.65 3.93
C LYS A 14 -24.06 8.37 3.40
N ASP A 15 -24.00 9.68 3.22
CA ASP A 15 -25.11 10.46 2.68
C ASP A 15 -25.42 10.06 1.23
N LEU A 16 -24.39 9.95 0.38
CA LEU A 16 -24.52 9.53 -1.02
C LEU A 16 -25.11 8.11 -1.17
N CYS A 17 -24.70 7.17 -0.32
CA CYS A 17 -25.27 5.82 -0.30
C CYS A 17 -26.77 5.82 0.04
N ASN A 18 -27.23 6.75 0.88
CA ASN A 18 -28.64 6.86 1.24
C ASN A 18 -29.48 7.49 0.12
N GLU A 19 -28.87 8.30 -0.75
CA GLU A 19 -29.56 8.93 -1.89
C GLU A 19 -29.82 7.96 -3.05
N GLY A 20 -29.02 6.89 -3.16
CA GLY A 20 -29.26 5.76 -4.07
C GLY A 20 -29.14 6.06 -5.57
N LYS A 21 -28.55 7.21 -5.93
CA LYS A 21 -28.43 7.69 -7.33
C LYS A 21 -27.01 7.64 -7.88
N GLU A 22 -26.01 7.42 -7.04
CA GLU A 22 -24.60 7.49 -7.42
C GLU A 22 -24.11 6.22 -8.09
N HIS A 23 -23.15 6.39 -9.00
CA HIS A 23 -22.51 5.26 -9.67
C HIS A 23 -21.62 4.48 -8.69
N PRO A 24 -21.66 3.12 -8.68
CA PRO A 24 -20.85 2.31 -7.77
C PRO A 24 -19.35 2.64 -7.80
N SER A 25 -18.80 2.96 -8.98
CA SER A 25 -17.39 3.35 -9.09
C SER A 25 -17.06 4.64 -8.35
N MET A 26 -17.95 5.63 -8.36
CA MET A 26 -17.74 6.87 -7.62
C MET A 26 -17.73 6.62 -6.11
N LEU A 27 -18.63 5.77 -5.62
CA LEU A 27 -18.69 5.39 -4.21
C LEU A 27 -17.42 4.66 -3.77
N LEU A 28 -16.94 3.70 -4.58
CA LEU A 28 -15.73 2.93 -4.31
C LEU A 28 -14.46 3.81 -4.38
N GLN A 29 -14.40 4.77 -5.30
CA GLN A 29 -13.30 5.74 -5.35
C GLN A 29 -13.27 6.65 -4.13
N PHE A 30 -14.41 7.21 -3.70
CA PHE A 30 -14.47 7.99 -2.47
C PHE A 30 -14.11 7.15 -1.24
N TYR A 31 -14.48 5.87 -1.23
CA TYR A 31 -14.19 4.97 -0.13
C TYR A 31 -12.68 4.74 -0.03
N THR A 32 -12.07 4.46 -1.18
CA THR A 32 -10.62 4.31 -1.31
C THR A 32 -9.88 5.55 -0.84
N GLN A 33 -10.34 6.75 -1.22
CA GLN A 33 -9.72 8.00 -0.78
C GLN A 33 -9.81 8.19 0.75
N ALA A 34 -10.96 7.86 1.35
CA ALA A 34 -11.12 7.93 2.80
C ALA A 34 -10.21 6.92 3.53
N VAL A 35 -10.12 5.68 3.02
CA VAL A 35 -9.20 4.65 3.50
C VAL A 35 -7.77 5.17 3.47
N LEU A 36 -7.35 5.76 2.36
CA LEU A 36 -6.03 6.35 2.22
C LEU A 36 -5.82 7.46 3.27
N ASP A 37 -6.71 8.44 3.38
CA ASP A 37 -6.54 9.56 4.33
C ASP A 37 -6.45 9.09 5.79
N ILE A 38 -7.29 8.14 6.20
CA ILE A 38 -7.31 7.60 7.57
C ILE A 38 -6.04 6.80 7.86
N THR A 39 -5.70 5.86 6.97
CA THR A 39 -4.51 5.02 7.18
C THR A 39 -3.22 5.83 7.14
N TYR A 40 -3.19 6.97 6.44
CA TYR A 40 -1.98 7.82 6.36
C TYR A 40 -1.66 8.44 7.72
N PHE A 41 -2.70 8.84 8.45
CA PHE A 41 -2.56 9.30 9.82
C PHE A 41 -1.99 8.21 10.74
N GLU A 42 -2.49 6.98 10.64
CA GLU A 42 -2.01 5.84 11.44
C GLU A 42 -0.58 5.40 11.06
N GLU A 43 -0.25 5.43 9.77
CA GLU A 43 1.11 5.17 9.27
C GLU A 43 2.11 6.17 9.84
N ASN A 44 1.78 7.46 9.84
CA ASN A 44 2.66 8.49 10.41
C ASN A 44 2.87 8.30 11.91
N GLN A 45 1.84 7.88 12.66
CA GLN A 45 2.03 7.55 14.08
C GLN A 45 3.07 6.43 14.28
N LEU A 46 3.04 5.38 13.45
CA LEU A 46 4.07 4.33 13.51
C LEU A 46 5.48 4.87 13.21
N VAL A 47 5.60 5.81 12.28
CA VAL A 47 6.88 6.45 11.94
C VAL A 47 7.36 7.34 13.08
N ASP A 48 6.48 8.16 13.65
CA ASP A 48 6.78 9.07 14.76
C ASP A 48 7.22 8.30 16.03
N GLU A 49 6.67 7.10 16.24
CA GLU A 49 7.01 6.19 17.34
C GLU A 49 8.20 5.25 17.04
N ASP A 50 8.81 5.35 15.86
CA ASP A 50 9.89 4.47 15.39
C ASP A 50 9.53 2.96 15.46
N PHE A 51 8.33 2.62 14.97
CA PHE A 51 7.82 1.26 14.83
C PHE A 51 8.05 0.38 16.07
N PRO A 52 7.44 0.68 17.23
CA PRO A 52 7.70 -0.01 18.50
C PRO A 52 7.67 -1.54 18.40
N GLU A 53 8.66 -2.24 18.97
CA GLU A 53 8.86 -3.68 18.77
C GLU A 53 7.66 -4.55 19.15
N GLU A 54 6.98 -4.19 20.24
CA GLU A 54 5.89 -4.99 20.81
C GLU A 54 4.59 -4.94 19.99
N SER A 55 4.34 -3.85 19.25
CA SER A 55 3.03 -3.58 18.64
C SER A 55 3.06 -3.30 17.14
N SER A 56 4.19 -2.81 16.60
CA SER A 56 4.27 -2.33 15.22
C SER A 56 3.92 -3.40 14.18
N LEU A 57 4.37 -4.64 14.36
CA LEU A 57 4.07 -5.72 13.41
C LEU A 57 2.57 -5.97 13.28
N GLN A 58 1.84 -5.96 14.40
CA GLN A 58 0.40 -6.18 14.39
C GLN A 58 -0.31 -5.00 13.72
N LYS A 59 0.09 -3.77 14.06
CA LYS A 59 -0.47 -2.56 13.44
C LYS A 59 -0.19 -2.48 11.94
N VAL A 60 1.01 -2.86 11.50
CA VAL A 60 1.35 -2.96 10.07
C VAL A 60 0.43 -3.95 9.37
N LYS A 61 0.21 -5.14 9.93
CA LYS A 61 -0.72 -6.13 9.34
C LYS A 61 -2.15 -5.60 9.24
N GLU A 62 -2.62 -4.90 10.26
CA GLU A 62 -3.94 -4.26 10.26
C GLU A 62 -4.06 -3.22 9.15
N LEU A 63 -3.08 -2.32 9.04
CA LEU A 63 -3.06 -1.29 8.00
C LEU A 63 -2.99 -1.89 6.59
N ILE A 64 -2.19 -2.94 6.40
CA ILE A 64 -2.13 -3.66 5.12
C ILE A 64 -3.48 -4.30 4.76
N CYS A 65 -4.19 -4.85 5.74
CA CYS A 65 -5.54 -5.38 5.55
C CYS A 65 -6.49 -4.27 5.09
N ILE A 66 -6.52 -3.15 5.81
CA ILE A 66 -7.38 -2.00 5.48
C ILE A 66 -7.03 -1.41 4.09
N LEU A 67 -5.74 -1.32 3.74
CA LEU A 67 -5.28 -0.87 2.41
C LEU A 67 -5.54 -1.89 1.29
N SER A 68 -5.95 -3.11 1.60
CA SER A 68 -6.33 -4.12 0.61
C SER A 68 -7.84 -4.17 0.39
N GLU A 69 -8.61 -3.76 1.41
CA GLU A 69 -10.07 -3.77 1.41
C GLU A 69 -10.71 -3.09 0.19
N PRO A 70 -10.23 -1.93 -0.33
CA PRO A 70 -10.85 -1.34 -1.52
C PRO A 70 -10.77 -2.23 -2.76
N GLU A 71 -9.65 -2.94 -2.99
CA GLU A 71 -9.53 -3.89 -4.11
C GLU A 71 -10.42 -5.11 -3.89
N ASP A 72 -10.50 -5.60 -2.66
CA ASP A 72 -11.32 -6.77 -2.30
C ASP A 72 -12.81 -6.47 -2.47
N LEU A 73 -13.27 -5.30 -2.01
CA LEU A 73 -14.64 -4.85 -2.20
C LEU A 73 -15.02 -4.75 -3.68
N VAL A 74 -14.14 -4.24 -4.55
CA VAL A 74 -14.41 -4.18 -5.99
C VAL A 74 -14.64 -5.60 -6.55
N ARG A 75 -13.81 -6.58 -6.14
CA ARG A 75 -13.94 -7.98 -6.56
C ARG A 75 -15.22 -8.63 -6.04
N GLU A 76 -15.58 -8.35 -4.78
CA GLU A 76 -16.78 -8.89 -4.14
C GLU A 76 -18.08 -8.30 -4.70
N CYS A 77 -18.06 -7.04 -5.17
CA CYS A 77 -19.23 -6.42 -5.79
C CYS A 77 -19.65 -7.06 -7.12
N ASN A 78 -18.89 -8.06 -7.63
CA ASN A 78 -19.15 -8.82 -8.85
C ASN A 78 -19.45 -7.93 -10.07
N ILE A 79 -18.88 -6.73 -10.06
CA ILE A 79 -18.82 -5.86 -11.23
C ILE A 79 -17.84 -6.57 -12.17
N SER A 80 -18.26 -6.88 -13.39
CA SER A 80 -17.45 -7.64 -14.38
C SER A 80 -16.21 -6.86 -14.89
N GLU A 81 -15.74 -5.90 -14.11
CA GLU A 81 -14.71 -4.93 -14.43
C GLU A 81 -13.51 -5.19 -13.50
N GLU A 82 -12.31 -5.04 -14.04
CA GLU A 82 -11.09 -5.20 -13.23
C GLU A 82 -10.99 -4.04 -12.23
N PRO A 83 -10.30 -4.20 -11.08
CA PRO A 83 -10.13 -3.12 -10.10
C PRO A 83 -9.63 -1.80 -10.70
N VAL A 84 -8.85 -1.87 -11.79
CA VAL A 84 -8.32 -0.69 -12.50
C VAL A 84 -9.40 0.10 -13.24
N ASP A 85 -10.43 -0.56 -13.74
CA ASP A 85 -11.54 0.09 -14.45
C ASP A 85 -12.43 0.88 -13.49
N ILE A 86 -12.52 0.41 -12.24
CA ILE A 86 -13.32 1.02 -11.18
C ILE A 86 -12.55 2.11 -10.41
N LEU A 87 -11.38 1.77 -9.88
CA LEU A 87 -10.61 2.65 -9.00
C LEU A 87 -9.69 3.58 -9.79
N GLY A 88 -9.35 3.23 -11.03
CA GLY A 88 -8.36 3.95 -11.80
C GLY A 88 -6.93 3.66 -11.36
N VAL A 89 -6.00 4.04 -12.25
CA VAL A 89 -4.56 3.79 -12.10
C VAL A 89 -3.99 4.50 -10.87
N GLU A 90 -4.36 5.76 -10.63
CA GLU A 90 -3.78 6.58 -9.56
C GLU A 90 -4.07 6.02 -8.16
N LEU A 91 -5.31 5.61 -7.89
CA LEU A 91 -5.69 5.05 -6.60
C LEU A 91 -5.04 3.68 -6.38
N LEU A 92 -5.04 2.80 -7.40
CA LEU A 92 -4.38 1.50 -7.29
C LEU A 92 -2.89 1.64 -7.08
N GLU A 93 -2.22 2.49 -7.85
CA GLU A 93 -0.80 2.78 -7.66
C GLU A 93 -0.54 3.26 -6.23
N CYS A 94 -1.34 4.20 -5.72
CA CYS A 94 -1.20 4.73 -4.38
C CYS A 94 -1.38 3.66 -3.29
N LEU A 95 -2.40 2.79 -3.41
CA LEU A 95 -2.61 1.68 -2.47
C LEU A 95 -1.39 0.74 -2.43
N HIS A 96 -0.86 0.38 -3.60
CA HIS A 96 0.31 -0.51 -3.69
C HIS A 96 1.58 0.17 -3.21
N TRP A 97 1.78 1.44 -3.56
CA TRP A 97 2.88 2.24 -3.06
C TRP A 97 2.90 2.25 -1.54
N ARG A 98 1.76 2.55 -0.91
CA ARG A 98 1.67 2.68 0.54
C ARG A 98 1.83 1.35 1.27
N LYS A 99 1.24 0.27 0.75
CA LYS A 99 1.50 -1.08 1.27
C LYS A 99 2.99 -1.43 1.22
N GLY A 100 3.64 -1.17 0.09
CA GLY A 100 5.07 -1.42 -0.10
C GLY A 100 5.96 -0.56 0.80
N ALA A 101 5.68 0.74 0.87
CA ALA A 101 6.41 1.70 1.69
C ALA A 101 6.28 1.37 3.18
N LEU A 102 5.09 1.00 3.65
CA LEU A 102 4.87 0.63 5.05
C LEU A 102 5.71 -0.59 5.45
N PHE A 103 5.73 -1.64 4.63
CA PHE A 103 6.61 -2.79 4.86
C PHE A 103 8.09 -2.42 4.79
N TYR A 104 8.49 -1.56 3.85
CA TYR A 104 9.87 -1.10 3.75
C TYR A 104 10.31 -0.37 5.02
N MET A 105 9.51 0.60 5.51
CA MET A 105 9.80 1.36 6.72
C MET A 105 9.87 0.44 7.95
N TYR A 106 8.91 -0.47 8.10
CA TYR A 106 8.93 -1.46 9.17
C TYR A 106 10.19 -2.34 9.12
N CYS A 107 10.53 -2.91 7.96
CA CYS A 107 11.73 -3.72 7.79
C CYS A 107 13.00 -2.90 8.02
N HIS A 108 13.03 -1.62 7.63
CA HIS A 108 14.15 -0.73 7.83
C HIS A 108 14.43 -0.50 9.32
N THR A 109 13.39 -0.33 10.15
CA THR A 109 13.58 -0.22 11.60
C THR A 109 13.88 -1.58 12.23
N ALA A 110 13.16 -2.64 11.84
CA ALA A 110 13.30 -3.97 12.43
C ALA A 110 14.69 -4.61 12.18
N LYS A 111 15.37 -4.31 11.06
CA LYS A 111 16.71 -4.85 10.79
C LYS A 111 17.77 -4.37 11.79
N GLU A 112 17.57 -3.21 12.43
CA GLU A 112 18.52 -2.65 13.40
C GLU A 112 18.38 -3.35 14.78
N ARG A 113 17.30 -4.12 14.99
CA ARG A 113 17.02 -4.89 16.22
C ARG A 113 17.62 -6.29 16.13
N ASN A 114 18.93 -6.38 16.38
CA ASN A 114 19.71 -7.61 16.17
C ASN A 114 19.16 -8.87 16.88
N GLU A 115 18.63 -8.76 18.10
CA GLU A 115 18.07 -9.90 18.84
C GLU A 115 16.73 -10.35 18.24
N TRP A 116 15.78 -9.41 18.11
CA TRP A 116 14.48 -9.67 17.51
C TRP A 116 14.60 -10.26 16.10
N LEU A 117 15.51 -9.73 15.26
CA LEU A 117 15.71 -10.19 13.89
C LEU A 117 16.16 -11.66 13.83
N ARG A 118 17.03 -12.10 14.75
CA ARG A 118 17.48 -13.50 14.81
C ARG A 118 16.31 -14.44 15.12
N GLU A 119 15.42 -14.03 16.01
CA GLU A 119 14.25 -14.82 16.40
C GLU A 119 13.14 -14.78 15.35
N ASN A 120 13.04 -13.69 14.58
CA ASN A 120 11.90 -13.42 13.69
C ASN A 120 12.29 -13.34 12.20
N ILE A 121 13.43 -13.92 11.80
CA ILE A 121 13.97 -13.82 10.43
C ILE A 121 12.98 -14.26 9.33
N ALA A 122 12.13 -15.25 9.61
CA ALA A 122 11.12 -15.72 8.67
C ALA A 122 10.02 -14.66 8.45
N VAL A 123 9.57 -14.02 9.53
CA VAL A 123 8.59 -12.92 9.49
C VAL A 123 9.21 -11.73 8.76
N PHE A 124 10.44 -11.36 9.09
CA PHE A 124 11.17 -10.29 8.44
C PHE A 124 11.27 -10.50 6.93
N LYS A 125 11.70 -11.70 6.49
CA LYS A 125 11.80 -12.03 5.06
C LYS A 125 10.45 -11.99 4.36
N LYS A 126 9.38 -12.42 5.03
CA LYS A 126 8.03 -12.33 4.49
C LYS A 126 7.61 -10.87 4.30
N CYS A 127 7.74 -10.03 5.32
CA CYS A 127 7.44 -8.61 5.24
C CYS A 127 8.23 -7.92 4.11
N LEU A 128 9.51 -8.24 3.96
CA LEU A 128 10.34 -7.70 2.89
C LEU A 128 9.85 -8.16 1.51
N ASN A 129 9.53 -9.45 1.36
CA ASN A 129 9.03 -9.99 0.10
C ASN A 129 7.67 -9.39 -0.29
N ASP A 130 6.74 -9.31 0.67
CA ASP A 130 5.43 -8.68 0.50
C ASP A 130 5.60 -7.20 0.11
N GLY A 131 6.48 -6.46 0.79
CA GLY A 131 6.82 -5.07 0.47
C GLY A 131 7.33 -4.89 -0.96
N VAL A 132 8.31 -5.70 -1.38
CA VAL A 132 8.83 -5.70 -2.76
C VAL A 132 7.73 -6.03 -3.76
N HIS A 133 6.89 -7.03 -3.47
CA HIS A 133 5.78 -7.40 -4.34
C HIS A 133 4.82 -6.21 -4.57
N TYR A 134 4.45 -5.50 -3.51
CA TYR A 134 3.59 -4.31 -3.63
C TYR A 134 4.25 -3.18 -4.43
N LEU A 135 5.55 -2.91 -4.20
CA LEU A 135 6.28 -1.91 -4.99
C LEU A 135 6.38 -2.29 -6.47
N MET A 136 6.58 -3.56 -6.79
CA MET A 136 6.57 -4.04 -8.17
C MET A 136 5.20 -3.89 -8.83
N LYS A 137 4.13 -4.24 -8.10
CA LYS A 137 2.75 -4.06 -8.57
C LYS A 137 2.41 -2.58 -8.76
N MET A 138 2.85 -1.70 -7.86
CA MET A 138 2.76 -0.25 -8.03
C MET A 138 3.38 0.21 -9.35
N LEU A 139 4.65 -0.16 -9.60
CA LEU A 139 5.37 0.23 -10.82
C LEU A 139 4.65 -0.23 -12.09
N SER A 140 4.03 -1.42 -12.04
CA SER A 140 3.32 -2.00 -13.18
C SER A 140 2.14 -1.16 -13.69
N PHE A 141 1.56 -0.29 -12.85
CA PHE A 141 0.44 0.58 -13.21
C PHE A 141 0.86 1.80 -14.04
N ARG A 142 2.08 2.31 -13.87
CA ARG A 142 2.62 3.43 -14.68
C ARG A 142 3.45 2.98 -15.87
N CYS A 143 4.21 1.91 -15.67
CA CYS A 143 5.04 1.30 -16.68
C CYS A 143 4.83 -0.20 -16.56
N PRO A 144 4.07 -0.85 -17.48
CA PRO A 144 4.01 -2.30 -17.51
C PRO A 144 5.44 -2.81 -17.64
N LEU A 145 6.03 -3.24 -16.52
CA LEU A 145 7.39 -3.75 -16.48
C LEU A 145 7.37 -5.03 -17.30
N GLN A 146 7.68 -4.93 -18.59
CA GLN A 146 8.16 -6.06 -19.36
C GLN A 146 9.53 -6.38 -18.76
N LEU A 147 9.52 -7.14 -17.66
CA LEU A 147 10.70 -7.84 -17.16
C LEU A 147 11.06 -8.88 -18.21
N ASN A 148 11.63 -8.44 -19.32
CA ASN A 148 12.36 -9.32 -20.20
C ASN A 148 13.47 -9.93 -19.33
N GLU A 149 13.41 -11.24 -19.12
CA GLU A 149 14.49 -12.03 -18.52
C GLU A 149 15.82 -11.88 -19.30
N ASP A 150 15.78 -11.24 -20.49
CA ASP A 150 16.90 -10.91 -21.36
C ASP A 150 17.45 -9.46 -21.24
N VAL A 151 17.18 -8.73 -20.14
CA VAL A 151 17.98 -7.50 -19.89
C VAL A 151 19.35 -7.91 -19.37
N SER A 152 20.25 -8.23 -20.31
CA SER A 152 21.68 -8.23 -20.04
C SER A 152 22.08 -6.80 -19.68
N LEU A 153 22.29 -6.53 -18.38
CA LEU A 153 22.93 -5.31 -17.89
C LEU A 153 24.40 -5.30 -18.33
N GLN A 154 24.64 -5.06 -19.62
CA GLN A 154 25.99 -4.93 -20.17
C GLN A 154 26.59 -3.55 -19.93
N ASP A 155 25.81 -2.57 -19.48
CA ASP A 155 26.35 -1.26 -19.18
C ASP A 155 26.78 -1.12 -17.72
N LYS A 156 28.08 -1.39 -17.49
CA LYS A 156 28.76 -1.21 -16.18
C LYS A 156 28.59 0.19 -15.60
N THR A 157 28.26 1.17 -16.44
CA THR A 157 28.07 2.57 -16.04
C THR A 157 26.77 2.75 -15.26
N THR A 158 25.69 2.11 -15.73
CA THR A 158 24.36 2.17 -15.08
C THR A 158 24.36 1.45 -13.73
N ALA A 159 25.02 0.29 -13.62
CA ALA A 159 25.11 -0.44 -12.35
C ALA A 159 25.90 0.31 -11.27
N ARG A 160 26.90 1.12 -11.67
CA ARG A 160 27.71 1.92 -10.75
C ARG A 160 26.95 3.11 -10.18
N LEU A 161 26.14 3.77 -11.00
CA LEU A 161 25.29 4.89 -10.55
C LEU A 161 24.23 4.46 -9.52
N LEU A 162 23.70 3.25 -9.65
CA LEU A 162 22.70 2.70 -8.72
C LEU A 162 23.30 2.26 -7.37
N SER A 163 24.62 2.02 -7.31
CA SER A 163 25.31 1.60 -6.08
C SER A 163 25.77 2.76 -5.19
N GLU A 164 25.63 3.99 -5.67
CA GLU A 164 26.06 5.21 -4.97
C GLU A 164 24.88 5.96 -4.29
N GLY A 165 23.68 5.38 -4.31
CA GLY A 165 22.46 5.91 -3.66
C GLY A 165 22.15 5.27 -2.32
#